data_AF-Q3I521-F1
#
_entry.id   AF-Q3I521-F1
#
_cell.length_a   1.000
_cell.length_b   1.000
_cell.length_c   1.000
_cell.angle_alpha   90.00
_cell.angle_beta   90.00
_cell.angle_gamma   90.00
#
_symmetry.space_group_name_H-M   'P 1'
#
loop_
_entity.id
_entity.type
_entity.pdbx_description
1 polymer ?
#
loop_
_entity_poly.entity_id
_entity_poly.type
_entity_poly.pdbx_seq_one_letter_code
_entity_poly.pdbx_strand_id
1 'polypeptide(L)'
;MEREKMKKNKLLLATAILATALGTASLNQNVKAETAGVVTGKSLQVTKTMTYDDEEVLMPETAFTFTIEPDMTASGKEGSLDIKNGIVEGLDKQVTVKYKNTDKTSQKTKIAQFDFSKVKFPAIGVYRYMVSEKNDKKDGITYDDKKWTVDVYVGNKANNEEGFEVLYIVSKEGTSSTKKPIEFTNSIKTTSLKIEKQITGNAGDRKKSFNFTLTLQPSEYYKTGSVVKIEQDGSKKDVTIGTPYKFTLGHGKSVMLSKLPIGINYYLSEDEANKDGYTTTATLKEQGKEKSSDFTLSTQNQKTDESADEIVVTNKRDTQVPTGVVGTLAPFAVLSIVAIGGVIYITKRKKA
;
A
#
# COMPACT_ATOMS: atom_id res chain seq x y z
N MET A 1 -21.72 46.75 2.71
CA MET A 1 -22.47 45.96 1.71
C MET A 1 -21.45 45.03 1.05
N GLU A 2 -21.23 43.89 1.69
CA GLU A 2 -20.32 42.83 1.22
C GLU A 2 -20.85 42.24 -0.08
N ARG A 3 -19.95 41.91 -1.02
CA ARG A 3 -20.23 40.97 -2.10
C ARG A 3 -19.24 39.82 -2.06
N GLU A 4 -19.82 38.63 -2.19
CA GLU A 4 -19.33 37.31 -1.85
C GLU A 4 -18.01 36.90 -2.53
N LYS A 5 -17.15 36.25 -1.74
CA LYS A 5 -16.06 35.40 -2.24
C LYS A 5 -16.62 34.02 -2.60
N MET A 6 -16.73 33.72 -3.90
CA MET A 6 -16.88 32.34 -4.36
C MET A 6 -15.58 31.56 -4.13
N LYS A 7 -15.65 30.53 -3.27
CA LYS A 7 -14.64 29.47 -3.14
C LYS A 7 -14.62 28.62 -4.41
N LYS A 8 -13.53 28.68 -5.18
CA LYS A 8 -13.25 27.68 -6.23
C LYS A 8 -12.63 26.44 -5.59
N ASN A 9 -13.35 25.33 -5.63
CA ASN A 9 -12.81 23.99 -5.36
C ASN A 9 -11.67 23.70 -6.35
N LYS A 10 -10.47 23.45 -5.82
CA LYS A 10 -9.34 22.95 -6.62
C LYS A 10 -9.57 21.48 -6.94
N LEU A 11 -10.10 21.22 -8.14
CA LEU A 11 -10.03 19.92 -8.79
C LEU A 11 -8.55 19.68 -9.16
N LEU A 12 -7.91 18.72 -8.49
CA LEU A 12 -6.57 18.24 -8.84
C LEU A 12 -6.65 17.55 -10.20
N LEU A 13 -6.27 18.28 -11.26
CA LEU A 13 -5.94 17.67 -12.54
C LEU A 13 -4.63 16.90 -12.35
N ALA A 14 -4.74 15.56 -12.31
CA ALA A 14 -3.62 14.68 -12.59
C ALA A 14 -3.28 14.84 -14.08
N THR A 15 -2.40 15.79 -14.39
CA THR A 15 -1.79 15.89 -15.72
C THR A 15 -0.93 14.66 -15.94
N ALA A 16 -1.37 13.77 -16.83
CA ALA A 16 -0.58 12.67 -17.36
C ALA A 16 0.72 13.24 -17.95
N ILE A 17 1.83 13.02 -17.25
CA ILE A 17 3.17 13.35 -17.73
C ILE A 17 3.59 12.23 -18.68
N LEU A 18 3.48 12.57 -19.96
CA LEU A 18 4.37 12.24 -21.07
C LEU A 18 5.41 11.13 -20.81
N ALA A 19 5.30 10.06 -21.59
CA ALA A 19 6.35 9.09 -21.82
C ALA A 19 7.63 9.80 -22.31
N THR A 20 8.53 10.11 -21.38
CA THR A 20 9.91 10.46 -21.69
C THR A 20 10.73 9.18 -21.69
N ALA A 21 10.85 8.59 -22.88
CA ALA A 21 11.96 7.71 -23.18
C ALA A 21 13.27 8.47 -22.91
N LEU A 22 14.05 8.01 -21.93
CA LEU A 22 15.39 8.51 -21.71
C LEU A 22 16.29 7.98 -22.83
N GLY A 23 16.68 8.88 -23.74
CA GLY A 23 17.60 8.60 -24.84
C GLY A 23 17.69 9.73 -25.87
N THR A 24 18.18 10.89 -25.43
CA THR A 24 18.84 11.95 -26.24
C THR A 24 18.34 12.20 -27.68
N ALA A 25 17.37 13.09 -27.83
CA ALA A 25 17.40 14.13 -28.87
C ALA A 25 16.35 15.19 -28.53
N SER A 26 16.80 16.43 -28.39
CA SER A 26 15.96 17.63 -28.48
C SER A 26 14.97 17.49 -29.63
N LEU A 27 13.67 17.65 -29.36
CA LEU A 27 12.68 18.14 -30.33
C LEU A 27 11.39 18.54 -29.59
N ASN A 28 11.05 19.82 -29.71
CA ASN A 28 9.70 20.36 -29.57
C ASN A 28 8.68 19.44 -30.25
N GLN A 29 7.57 19.09 -29.58
CA GLN A 29 6.31 18.85 -30.28
C GLN A 29 5.10 18.90 -29.35
N ASN A 30 4.18 19.82 -29.68
CA ASN A 30 2.77 19.75 -29.32
C ASN A 30 2.19 18.44 -29.89
N VAL A 31 2.03 17.40 -29.06
CA VAL A 31 1.36 16.17 -29.47
C VAL A 31 -0.15 16.42 -29.53
N LYS A 32 -0.71 16.44 -30.74
CA LYS A 32 -2.16 16.46 -30.97
C LYS A 32 -2.78 15.19 -30.38
N ALA A 33 -3.92 15.33 -29.70
CA ALA A 33 -4.68 14.25 -29.04
C ALA A 33 -5.03 13.06 -29.97
N GLU A 34 -4.96 13.23 -31.29
CA GLU A 34 -5.32 12.23 -32.30
C GLU A 34 -4.27 11.10 -32.50
N THR A 35 -3.08 11.23 -31.91
CA THR A 35 -1.98 10.24 -32.02
C THR A 35 -1.71 9.44 -30.75
N ALA A 36 -2.40 9.75 -29.65
CA ALA A 36 -2.25 9.01 -28.40
C ALA A 36 -2.72 7.55 -28.58
N GLY A 37 -1.88 6.58 -28.21
CA GLY A 37 -2.19 5.15 -28.35
C GLY A 37 -1.98 4.56 -29.73
N VAL A 38 -1.32 5.29 -30.64
CA VAL A 38 -0.83 4.76 -31.91
C VAL A 38 0.70 4.69 -31.84
N VAL A 39 1.27 3.50 -32.10
CA VAL A 39 2.72 3.31 -32.17
C VAL A 39 3.10 2.95 -33.59
N THR A 40 3.97 3.75 -34.20
CA THR A 40 4.64 3.42 -35.46
C THR A 40 5.79 2.46 -35.15
N GLY A 41 5.63 1.17 -35.44
CA GLY A 41 6.64 0.15 -35.14
C GLY A 41 6.06 -1.21 -34.77
N LYS A 42 6.97 -2.16 -34.49
CA LYS A 42 6.64 -3.57 -34.19
C LYS A 42 6.57 -3.85 -32.67
N SER A 43 6.71 -2.83 -31.83
CA SER A 43 6.73 -2.98 -30.37
C SER A 43 5.56 -2.25 -29.73
N LEU A 44 4.77 -2.96 -28.94
CA LEU A 44 3.69 -2.39 -28.13
C LEU A 44 4.22 -2.10 -26.72
N GLN A 45 4.22 -0.83 -26.32
CA GLN A 45 4.59 -0.42 -24.96
C GLN A 45 3.42 -0.60 -23.99
N VAL A 46 3.74 -1.10 -22.80
CA VAL A 46 2.84 -1.23 -21.66
C VAL A 46 3.43 -0.43 -20.50
N THR A 47 2.75 0.65 -20.11
CA THR A 47 3.16 1.49 -18.99
C THR A 47 2.56 0.94 -17.70
N LYS A 48 3.42 0.77 -16.69
CA LYS A 48 3.03 0.41 -15.32
C LYS A 48 3.30 1.57 -14.39
N THR A 49 2.27 2.08 -13.74
CA THR A 49 2.38 3.12 -12.72
C THR A 49 1.93 2.59 -11.36
N MET A 50 2.70 2.89 -10.31
CA MET A 50 2.31 2.70 -8.92
C MET A 50 1.86 4.03 -8.32
N THR A 51 0.65 4.12 -7.79
CA THR A 51 0.12 5.33 -7.16
C THR A 51 0.49 5.39 -5.69
N TYR A 52 1.46 6.25 -5.40
CA TYR A 52 1.81 6.74 -4.08
C TYR A 52 2.61 8.03 -4.28
N ASP A 53 2.39 9.01 -3.41
CA ASP A 53 3.05 10.32 -3.48
C ASP A 53 3.88 10.60 -2.21
N ASP A 54 4.06 9.57 -1.38
CA ASP A 54 4.67 9.68 -0.08
C ASP A 54 5.95 8.86 -0.01
N GLU A 55 7.09 9.54 0.10
CA GLU A 55 8.43 8.95 0.12
C GLU A 55 8.69 8.02 1.32
N GLU A 56 7.85 8.11 2.37
CA GLU A 56 7.91 7.22 3.54
C GLU A 56 7.21 5.88 3.29
N VAL A 57 6.38 5.76 2.24
CA VAL A 57 5.79 4.47 1.83
C VAL A 57 6.87 3.64 1.16
N LEU A 58 7.02 2.39 1.62
CA LEU A 58 7.99 1.45 1.08
C LEU A 58 7.38 0.69 -0.12
N MET A 59 8.00 0.82 -1.29
CA MET A 59 7.64 0.06 -2.49
C MET A 59 7.86 -1.44 -2.24
N PRO A 60 6.91 -2.35 -2.49
CA PRO A 60 7.19 -3.78 -2.46
C PRO A 60 8.16 -4.20 -3.56
N GLU A 61 9.09 -5.09 -3.22
CA GLU A 61 9.99 -5.74 -4.18
C GLU A 61 9.25 -6.89 -4.85
N THR A 62 8.73 -6.64 -6.06
CA THR A 62 7.89 -7.61 -6.79
C THR A 62 7.89 -7.33 -8.29
N ALA A 63 7.43 -8.32 -9.07
CA ALA A 63 7.07 -8.15 -10.47
C ALA A 63 5.55 -7.93 -10.66
N PHE A 64 5.20 -7.18 -11.69
CA PHE A 64 3.87 -7.09 -12.28
C PHE A 64 3.93 -7.67 -13.68
N THR A 65 2.99 -8.57 -13.99
CA THR A 65 2.99 -9.35 -15.23
C THR A 65 1.82 -8.92 -16.10
N PHE A 66 2.12 -8.59 -17.35
CA PHE A 66 1.14 -8.28 -18.38
C PHE A 66 1.06 -9.45 -19.33
N THR A 67 -0.17 -9.78 -19.73
CA THR A 67 -0.47 -10.88 -20.64
C THR A 67 -1.00 -10.30 -21.95
N ILE A 68 -0.69 -10.97 -23.06
CA ILE A 68 -1.30 -10.69 -24.36
C ILE A 68 -1.87 -11.99 -24.95
N GLU A 69 -3.13 -11.94 -25.35
CA GLU A 69 -3.87 -13.08 -25.87
C GLU A 69 -4.62 -12.70 -27.15
N PRO A 70 -4.84 -13.63 -28.10
CA PRO A 70 -5.71 -13.38 -29.25
C PRO A 70 -7.13 -13.02 -28.79
N ASP A 71 -7.74 -12.00 -29.39
CA ASP A 71 -9.17 -11.83 -29.28
C ASP A 71 -9.87 -12.83 -30.22
N MET A 72 -10.39 -13.91 -29.64
CA MET A 72 -11.08 -14.97 -30.39
C MET A 72 -12.47 -14.56 -30.90
N THR A 73 -12.97 -13.40 -30.47
CA THR A 73 -14.26 -12.85 -30.91
C THR A 73 -14.10 -11.82 -32.04
N ALA A 74 -12.86 -11.52 -32.43
CA ALA A 74 -12.53 -10.53 -33.43
C ALA A 74 -13.09 -10.91 -34.81
N SER A 75 -13.90 -10.02 -35.38
CA SER A 75 -14.51 -10.19 -36.69
C SER A 75 -14.90 -8.84 -37.29
N GLY A 76 -15.30 -8.83 -38.56
CA GLY A 76 -15.71 -7.63 -39.28
C GLY A 76 -14.55 -6.94 -39.99
N LYS A 77 -14.69 -5.62 -40.21
CA LYS A 77 -13.73 -4.81 -40.95
C LYS A 77 -13.43 -3.50 -40.25
N GLU A 78 -12.18 -3.06 -40.34
CA GLU A 78 -11.78 -1.68 -40.04
C GLU A 78 -11.40 -1.01 -41.37
N GLY A 79 -12.26 -0.11 -41.85
CA GLY A 79 -12.14 0.41 -43.22
C GLY A 79 -12.29 -0.73 -44.25
N SER A 80 -11.27 -0.94 -45.08
CA SER A 80 -11.23 -2.02 -46.08
C SER A 80 -10.52 -3.29 -45.59
N LEU A 81 -9.91 -3.27 -44.40
CA LEU A 81 -9.13 -4.38 -43.87
C LEU A 81 -9.99 -5.31 -43.02
N ASP A 82 -9.83 -6.62 -43.22
CA ASP A 82 -10.47 -7.63 -42.37
C ASP A 82 -9.84 -7.63 -40.97
N ILE A 83 -10.69 -7.70 -39.95
CA ILE A 83 -10.29 -7.95 -38.58
C ILE A 83 -10.16 -9.46 -38.37
N LYS A 84 -9.03 -9.90 -37.82
CA LYS A 84 -8.64 -11.29 -37.61
C LYS A 84 -8.19 -11.49 -36.16
N ASN A 85 -8.27 -12.72 -35.67
CA ASN A 85 -7.73 -13.08 -34.37
C ASN A 85 -6.22 -12.89 -34.34
N GLY A 86 -5.68 -12.43 -33.21
CA GLY A 86 -4.25 -12.28 -33.00
C GLY A 86 -3.45 -13.58 -33.19
N ILE A 87 -2.21 -13.45 -33.64
CA ILE A 87 -1.25 -14.55 -33.76
C ILE A 87 -0.20 -14.40 -32.67
N VAL A 88 -0.06 -15.43 -31.84
CA VAL A 88 0.90 -15.44 -30.71
C VAL A 88 2.08 -16.36 -30.93
N GLU A 89 2.15 -17.06 -32.07
CA GLU A 89 3.35 -17.82 -32.44
C GLU A 89 4.50 -16.85 -32.73
N GLY A 90 5.63 -17.06 -32.06
CA GLY A 90 6.78 -16.14 -32.13
C GLY A 90 6.67 -14.90 -31.22
N LEU A 91 5.59 -14.76 -30.44
CA LEU A 91 5.37 -13.66 -29.50
C LEU A 91 5.58 -14.12 -28.05
N ASP A 92 6.32 -13.34 -27.25
CA ASP A 92 6.35 -13.51 -25.81
C ASP A 92 4.99 -13.10 -25.21
N LYS A 93 4.18 -14.08 -24.80
CA LYS A 93 2.81 -13.83 -24.31
C LYS A 93 2.75 -13.12 -22.96
N GLN A 94 3.89 -13.00 -22.27
CA GLN A 94 4.00 -12.37 -20.97
C GLN A 94 5.23 -11.49 -20.91
N VAL A 95 5.05 -10.28 -20.38
CA VAL A 95 6.13 -9.34 -20.11
C VAL A 95 5.97 -8.80 -18.69
N THR A 96 7.09 -8.46 -18.05
CA THR A 96 7.07 -8.06 -16.64
C THR A 96 7.78 -6.74 -16.39
N VAL A 97 7.25 -5.96 -15.46
CA VAL A 97 7.96 -4.85 -14.81
C VAL A 97 8.33 -5.27 -13.39
N LYS A 98 9.56 -4.99 -12.97
CA LYS A 98 10.05 -5.28 -11.61
C LYS A 98 10.25 -4.01 -10.80
N TYR A 99 9.78 -4.02 -9.57
CA TYR A 99 10.03 -3.00 -8.54
C TYR A 99 10.91 -3.55 -7.42
N LYS A 100 11.61 -2.65 -6.74
CA LYS A 100 12.49 -2.90 -5.59
C LYS A 100 12.09 -2.01 -4.42
N ASN A 101 12.46 -2.39 -3.20
CA ASN A 101 12.23 -1.56 -2.01
C ASN A 101 12.91 -0.18 -2.08
N THR A 102 13.96 -0.04 -2.90
CA THR A 102 14.67 1.21 -3.13
C THR A 102 13.99 2.14 -4.13
N ASP A 103 13.02 1.66 -4.92
CA ASP A 103 12.32 2.53 -5.87
C ASP A 103 11.48 3.57 -5.11
N LYS A 104 11.66 4.82 -5.49
CA LYS A 104 10.96 5.99 -4.91
C LYS A 104 9.94 6.59 -5.87
N THR A 105 9.29 7.69 -5.49
CA THR A 105 8.18 8.26 -6.30
C THR A 105 8.63 8.65 -7.70
N SER A 106 9.92 9.00 -7.89
CA SER A 106 10.52 9.27 -9.21
C SER A 106 10.63 8.04 -10.11
N GLN A 107 10.58 6.84 -9.56
CA GLN A 107 10.68 5.55 -10.26
C GLN A 107 9.36 4.77 -10.24
N LYS A 108 8.25 5.42 -9.89
CA LYS A 108 6.92 4.79 -9.77
C LYS A 108 6.29 4.39 -11.11
N THR A 109 6.89 4.81 -12.22
CA THR A 109 6.45 4.45 -13.57
C THR A 109 7.57 3.70 -14.30
N LYS A 110 7.22 2.56 -14.89
CA LYS A 110 8.13 1.69 -15.64
C LYS A 110 7.42 1.14 -16.87
N ILE A 111 8.19 0.71 -17.86
CA ILE A 111 7.67 0.25 -19.15
C ILE A 111 8.12 -1.19 -19.41
N ALA A 112 7.19 -2.02 -19.89
CA ALA A 112 7.48 -3.27 -20.56
C ALA A 112 7.01 -3.20 -22.01
N GLN A 113 7.44 -4.13 -22.85
CA GLN A 113 7.08 -4.14 -24.28
C GLN A 113 6.83 -5.53 -24.81
N PHE A 114 5.77 -5.68 -25.59
CA PHE A 114 5.55 -6.85 -26.44
C PHE A 114 6.16 -6.60 -27.83
N ASP A 115 6.99 -7.51 -28.31
CA ASP A 115 7.68 -7.39 -29.61
C ASP A 115 7.06 -8.34 -30.65
N PHE A 116 6.48 -7.76 -31.69
CA PHE A 116 5.86 -8.47 -32.82
C PHE A 116 6.85 -8.77 -33.95
N SER A 117 8.15 -8.44 -33.81
CA SER A 117 9.16 -8.61 -34.87
C SER A 117 9.32 -10.05 -35.37
N LYS A 118 9.07 -11.04 -34.49
CA LYS A 118 9.18 -12.47 -34.78
C LYS A 118 7.84 -13.13 -35.18
N VAL A 119 6.73 -12.38 -35.10
CA VAL A 119 5.41 -12.90 -35.47
C VAL A 119 5.28 -12.94 -36.98
N LYS A 120 4.90 -14.11 -37.52
CA LYS A 120 4.69 -14.30 -38.96
C LYS A 120 3.22 -14.13 -39.29
N PHE A 121 2.89 -13.07 -40.01
CA PHE A 121 1.54 -12.81 -40.47
C PHE A 121 1.30 -13.41 -41.87
N PRO A 122 0.22 -14.17 -42.09
CA PRO A 122 -0.04 -14.85 -43.37
C PRO A 122 -0.71 -13.97 -44.43
N ALA A 123 -1.30 -12.83 -44.03
CA ALA A 123 -2.01 -11.92 -44.92
C ALA A 123 -2.12 -10.51 -44.31
N ILE A 124 -2.39 -9.52 -45.16
CA ILE A 124 -2.80 -8.18 -44.73
C ILE A 124 -4.08 -8.24 -43.87
N GLY A 125 -4.20 -7.29 -42.94
CA GLY A 125 -5.38 -7.18 -42.09
C GLY A 125 -5.07 -6.55 -40.74
N VAL A 126 -6.09 -6.52 -39.89
CA VAL A 126 -5.98 -6.08 -38.49
C VAL A 126 -6.00 -7.31 -37.60
N TYR A 127 -4.92 -7.58 -36.89
CA TYR A 127 -4.82 -8.70 -35.95
C TYR A 127 -5.10 -8.19 -34.55
N ARG A 128 -6.19 -8.66 -33.94
CA ARG A 128 -6.68 -8.14 -32.66
C ARG A 128 -6.28 -9.02 -31.47
N TYR A 129 -5.83 -8.35 -30.42
CA TYR A 129 -5.39 -8.95 -29.15
C TYR A 129 -6.06 -8.28 -27.96
N MET A 130 -6.05 -8.98 -26.83
CA MET A 130 -6.41 -8.47 -25.52
C MET A 130 -5.16 -8.43 -24.64
N VAL A 131 -4.90 -7.29 -24.00
CA VAL A 131 -3.84 -7.11 -23.00
C VAL A 131 -4.44 -6.89 -21.63
N SER A 132 -3.94 -7.59 -20.61
CA SER A 132 -4.38 -7.44 -19.23
C SER A 132 -3.25 -7.62 -18.23
N GLU A 133 -3.37 -7.01 -17.05
CA GLU A 133 -2.49 -7.28 -15.93
C GLU A 133 -2.97 -8.50 -15.14
N LYS A 134 -2.03 -9.38 -14.77
CA LYS A 134 -2.32 -10.52 -13.91
C LYS A 134 -2.47 -10.06 -12.45
N ASN A 135 -3.62 -10.37 -11.84
CA ASN A 135 -3.85 -10.14 -10.42
C ASN A 135 -3.30 -11.31 -9.57
N ASP A 136 -2.06 -11.17 -9.11
CA ASP A 136 -1.39 -12.15 -8.24
C ASP A 136 -1.82 -12.07 -6.77
N LYS A 137 -2.76 -11.19 -6.40
CA LYS A 137 -3.29 -11.02 -5.02
C LYS A 137 -2.20 -10.81 -3.96
N LYS A 138 -1.15 -10.05 -4.30
CA LYS A 138 -0.08 -9.72 -3.36
C LYS A 138 -0.62 -8.81 -2.24
N ASP A 139 -0.26 -9.15 -1.00
CA ASP A 139 -0.64 -8.41 0.20
C ASP A 139 -0.35 -6.91 0.04
N GLY A 140 -1.32 -6.07 0.39
CA GLY A 140 -1.19 -4.61 0.33
C GLY A 140 -1.17 -3.99 -1.07
N ILE A 141 -1.51 -4.74 -2.14
CA ILE A 141 -1.56 -4.18 -3.50
C ILE A 141 -2.96 -4.25 -4.08
N THR A 142 -3.47 -3.11 -4.54
CA THR A 142 -4.66 -3.05 -5.39
C THR A 142 -4.22 -3.13 -6.85
N TYR A 143 -4.69 -4.16 -7.56
CA TYR A 143 -4.38 -4.38 -8.96
C TYR A 143 -5.35 -3.65 -9.87
N ASP A 144 -4.86 -3.15 -11.00
CA ASP A 144 -5.67 -2.62 -12.09
C ASP A 144 -6.32 -3.80 -12.84
N ASP A 145 -7.63 -3.75 -13.00
CA ASP A 145 -8.43 -4.77 -13.67
C ASP A 145 -8.84 -4.40 -15.10
N LYS A 146 -8.38 -3.24 -15.59
CA LYS A 146 -8.60 -2.82 -16.98
C LYS A 146 -8.13 -3.90 -17.95
N LYS A 147 -8.82 -3.95 -19.09
CA LYS A 147 -8.41 -4.73 -20.25
C LYS A 147 -8.20 -3.77 -21.41
N TRP A 148 -7.28 -4.10 -22.29
CA TRP A 148 -6.95 -3.29 -23.43
C TRP A 148 -7.14 -4.09 -24.71
N THR A 149 -7.87 -3.52 -25.67
CA THR A 149 -7.93 -4.05 -27.04
C THR A 149 -6.77 -3.48 -27.83
N VAL A 150 -6.04 -4.35 -28.52
CA VAL A 150 -4.88 -3.99 -29.34
C VAL A 150 -5.11 -4.46 -30.77
N ASP A 151 -5.14 -3.51 -31.69
CA ASP A 151 -5.24 -3.72 -33.12
C ASP A 151 -3.85 -3.57 -33.77
N VAL A 152 -3.28 -4.68 -34.26
CA VAL A 152 -2.00 -4.68 -34.99
C VAL A 152 -2.29 -4.62 -36.48
N TYR A 153 -1.93 -3.52 -37.13
CA TYR A 153 -2.18 -3.31 -38.55
C TYR A 153 -1.02 -3.88 -39.37
N VAL A 154 -1.35 -4.85 -40.22
CA VAL A 154 -0.38 -5.57 -41.04
C VAL A 154 -0.61 -5.24 -42.51
N GLY A 155 0.46 -4.86 -43.19
CA GLY A 155 0.47 -4.55 -44.62
C GLY A 155 1.58 -5.30 -45.36
N ASN A 156 1.69 -5.05 -46.66
CA ASN A 156 2.82 -5.52 -47.45
C ASN A 156 4.11 -4.89 -46.92
N LYS A 157 5.21 -5.63 -47.00
CA LYS A 157 6.53 -5.06 -46.74
C LYS A 157 6.83 -3.88 -47.66
N ALA A 158 7.61 -2.94 -47.16
CA ALA A 158 8.17 -1.88 -47.98
C ALA A 158 8.99 -2.42 -49.17
N ASN A 159 9.24 -1.56 -50.17
CA ASN A 159 10.11 -1.84 -51.32
C ASN A 159 9.72 -3.04 -52.21
N ASN A 160 8.43 -3.42 -52.23
CA ASN A 160 7.91 -4.55 -53.00
C ASN A 160 8.56 -5.90 -52.63
N GLU A 161 9.09 -6.03 -51.42
CA GLU A 161 9.55 -7.32 -50.92
C GLU A 161 8.38 -8.26 -50.66
N GLU A 162 8.60 -9.55 -50.90
CA GLU A 162 7.59 -10.57 -50.60
C GLU A 162 7.39 -10.71 -49.09
N GLY A 163 6.12 -10.68 -48.68
CA GLY A 163 5.67 -10.91 -47.31
C GLY A 163 4.96 -9.71 -46.67
N PHE A 164 4.66 -9.87 -45.38
CA PHE A 164 3.86 -8.93 -44.61
C PHE A 164 4.63 -8.41 -43.40
N GLU A 165 4.33 -7.18 -42.98
CA GLU A 165 4.89 -6.59 -41.77
C GLU A 165 3.90 -5.72 -41.01
N VAL A 166 4.18 -5.51 -39.72
CA VAL A 166 3.44 -4.57 -38.88
C VAL A 166 3.77 -3.14 -39.31
N LEU A 167 2.75 -2.37 -39.66
CA LEU A 167 2.85 -0.97 -40.01
C LEU A 167 2.73 -0.08 -38.76
N TYR A 168 1.70 -0.31 -37.96
CA TYR A 168 1.45 0.38 -36.71
C TYR A 168 0.54 -0.43 -35.80
N ILE A 169 0.53 -0.06 -34.53
CA ILE A 169 -0.28 -0.70 -33.49
C ILE A 169 -1.18 0.36 -32.85
N VAL A 170 -2.45 0.01 -32.65
CA VAL A 170 -3.44 0.88 -32.00
C VAL A 170 -3.95 0.20 -30.73
N SER A 171 -3.93 0.90 -29.61
CA SER A 171 -4.50 0.42 -28.35
C SER A 171 -5.71 1.23 -27.92
N LYS A 172 -6.69 0.54 -27.34
CA LYS A 172 -7.97 1.08 -26.85
C LYS A 172 -8.28 0.44 -25.49
N GLU A 173 -8.83 1.22 -24.57
CA GLU A 173 -9.26 0.71 -23.26
C GLU A 173 -10.59 -0.03 -23.40
N GLY A 174 -10.64 -1.30 -23.01
CA GLY A 174 -11.80 -2.18 -23.15
C GLY A 174 -12.33 -2.18 -24.59
N THR A 175 -13.63 -1.93 -24.73
CA THR A 175 -14.33 -1.82 -26.02
C THR A 175 -14.48 -0.37 -26.50
N SER A 176 -13.74 0.58 -25.91
CA SER A 176 -13.79 1.99 -26.29
C SER A 176 -13.32 2.19 -27.73
N SER A 177 -13.91 3.14 -28.44
CA SER A 177 -13.43 3.60 -29.74
C SER A 177 -12.27 4.61 -29.63
N THR A 178 -12.00 5.11 -28.41
CA THR A 178 -10.95 6.12 -28.18
C THR A 178 -9.58 5.47 -28.07
N LYS A 179 -8.65 5.91 -28.91
CA LYS A 179 -7.25 5.46 -28.90
C LYS A 179 -6.54 6.02 -27.65
N LYS A 180 -5.82 5.17 -26.94
CA LYS A 180 -5.07 5.54 -25.73
C LYS A 180 -3.86 4.62 -25.56
N PRO A 181 -2.71 5.12 -25.08
CA PRO A 181 -1.60 4.27 -24.68
C PRO A 181 -2.01 3.32 -23.56
N ILE A 182 -1.46 2.11 -23.55
CA ILE A 182 -1.73 1.14 -22.49
C ILE A 182 -1.07 1.61 -21.19
N GLU A 183 -1.90 1.84 -20.17
CA GLU A 183 -1.44 2.11 -18.81
C GLU A 183 -2.21 1.24 -17.81
N PHE A 184 -1.46 0.60 -16.92
CA PHE A 184 -1.97 -0.09 -15.74
C PHE A 184 -1.51 0.65 -14.48
N THR A 185 -2.46 0.96 -13.61
CA THR A 185 -2.23 1.78 -12.42
C THR A 185 -2.61 1.02 -11.16
N ASN A 186 -1.61 0.64 -10.35
CA ASN A 186 -1.86 -0.04 -9.07
C ASN A 186 -1.59 0.88 -7.88
N SER A 187 -2.25 0.62 -6.76
CA SER A 187 -2.00 1.32 -5.52
C SER A 187 -1.38 0.42 -4.45
N ILE A 188 -0.57 1.03 -3.60
CA ILE A 188 -0.01 0.38 -2.41
C ILE A 188 -0.87 0.79 -1.22
N LYS A 189 -1.36 -0.20 -0.49
CA LYS A 189 -1.97 -0.02 0.83
C LYS A 189 -0.91 -0.19 1.91
N THR A 190 -1.05 0.58 2.98
CA THR A 190 -0.24 0.46 4.19
C THR A 190 -1.17 0.36 5.40
N THR A 191 -0.65 -0.11 6.51
CA THR A 191 -1.33 -0.12 7.81
C THR A 191 -0.53 0.69 8.84
N SER A 192 -0.94 0.66 10.10
CA SER A 192 -0.22 1.31 11.19
C SER A 192 -0.09 0.43 12.43
N LEU A 193 0.92 0.74 13.24
CA LEU A 193 1.15 0.13 14.55
C LEU A 193 1.39 1.23 15.58
N LYS A 194 0.52 1.30 16.58
CA LYS A 194 0.69 2.13 17.78
C LYS A 194 1.11 1.25 18.95
N ILE A 195 2.12 1.67 19.70
CA ILE A 195 2.54 1.00 20.94
C ILE A 195 2.48 2.01 22.08
N GLU A 196 1.71 1.69 23.12
CA GLU A 196 1.49 2.57 24.27
C GLU A 196 1.85 1.89 25.59
N LYS A 197 2.41 2.66 26.53
CA LYS A 197 2.72 2.20 27.88
C LYS A 197 1.69 2.69 28.89
N GLN A 198 1.17 1.77 29.70
CA GLN A 198 0.35 2.08 30.86
C GLN A 198 1.01 1.58 32.15
N ILE A 199 0.97 2.39 33.20
CA ILE A 199 1.53 2.07 34.53
C ILE A 199 0.39 2.21 35.53
N THR A 200 0.02 1.11 36.18
CA THR A 200 -1.16 1.00 37.04
C THR A 200 -0.81 0.38 38.39
N GLY A 201 -1.82 0.29 39.27
CA GLY A 201 -1.67 -0.16 40.65
C GLY A 201 -1.27 0.96 41.60
N ASN A 202 -1.54 0.77 42.89
CA ASN A 202 -1.35 1.81 43.91
C ASN A 202 0.13 2.17 44.16
N ALA A 203 1.05 1.30 43.74
CA ALA A 203 2.49 1.49 43.88
C ALA A 203 3.20 1.60 42.53
N GLY A 204 2.48 1.74 41.41
CA GLY A 204 3.07 1.92 40.09
C GLY A 204 3.77 3.28 39.96
N ASP A 205 5.10 3.28 39.76
CA ASP A 205 5.88 4.49 39.52
C ASP A 205 5.62 5.04 38.11
N ARG A 206 4.75 6.06 38.01
CA ARG A 206 4.38 6.70 36.74
C ARG A 206 5.48 7.58 36.13
N LYS A 207 6.58 7.84 36.85
CA LYS A 207 7.76 8.55 36.33
C LYS A 207 8.79 7.60 35.72
N LYS A 208 8.70 6.30 36.00
CA LYS A 208 9.58 5.28 35.42
C LYS A 208 9.34 5.15 33.91
N SER A 209 10.43 5.04 33.17
CA SER A 209 10.43 4.66 31.76
C SER A 209 10.84 3.19 31.62
N PHE A 210 10.25 2.49 30.67
CA PHE A 210 10.50 1.08 30.38
C PHE A 210 11.17 0.94 29.01
N ASN A 211 12.08 -0.03 28.88
CA ASN A 211 12.82 -0.28 27.65
C ASN A 211 12.07 -1.27 26.78
N PHE A 212 11.81 -0.88 25.53
CA PHE A 212 11.15 -1.69 24.53
C PHE A 212 12.08 -2.01 23.38
N THR A 213 11.91 -3.20 22.82
CA THR A 213 12.53 -3.58 21.54
C THR A 213 11.45 -4.05 20.56
N LEU A 214 11.32 -3.31 19.46
CA LEU A 214 10.48 -3.67 18.30
C LEU A 214 11.37 -4.30 17.22
N THR A 215 10.96 -5.45 16.68
CA THR A 215 11.64 -6.08 15.55
C THR A 215 10.65 -6.30 14.41
N LEU A 216 10.91 -5.70 13.25
CA LEU A 216 10.17 -5.95 12.01
C LEU A 216 10.90 -7.02 11.21
N GLN A 217 10.21 -8.10 10.84
CA GLN A 217 10.81 -9.20 10.08
C GLN A 217 10.80 -8.91 8.57
N PRO A 218 11.86 -9.31 7.85
CA PRO A 218 11.81 -9.32 6.40
C PRO A 218 10.75 -10.31 5.88
N SER A 219 10.25 -10.04 4.69
CA SER A 219 9.28 -10.88 3.98
C SER A 219 9.70 -11.10 2.53
N GLU A 220 8.85 -11.78 1.75
CA GLU A 220 9.04 -11.91 0.31
C GLU A 220 9.15 -10.55 -0.38
N TYR A 221 8.32 -9.57 0.02
CA TYR A 221 8.24 -8.27 -0.67
C TYR A 221 9.02 -7.15 0.01
N TYR A 222 9.44 -7.33 1.26
CA TYR A 222 10.13 -6.30 2.03
C TYR A 222 11.41 -6.86 2.65
N LYS A 223 12.54 -6.49 2.07
CA LYS A 223 13.85 -7.07 2.37
C LYS A 223 14.50 -6.43 3.60
N THR A 224 15.41 -7.18 4.21
CA THR A 224 16.26 -6.69 5.31
C THR A 224 17.02 -5.44 4.88
N GLY A 225 17.21 -4.49 5.80
CA GLY A 225 17.85 -3.20 5.49
C GLY A 225 16.88 -2.14 4.94
N SER A 226 15.67 -2.50 4.54
CA SER A 226 14.63 -1.52 4.18
C SER A 226 14.19 -0.73 5.42
N VAL A 227 13.77 0.52 5.22
CA VAL A 227 13.46 1.44 6.32
C VAL A 227 11.99 1.84 6.30
N VAL A 228 11.38 1.85 7.49
CA VAL A 228 10.09 2.50 7.77
C VAL A 228 10.29 3.59 8.83
N LYS A 229 9.35 4.53 8.92
CA LYS A 229 9.39 5.61 9.90
C LYS A 229 8.60 5.26 11.16
N ILE A 230 9.20 5.53 12.31
CA ILE A 230 8.53 5.54 13.61
C ILE A 230 8.52 6.96 14.16
N GLU A 231 7.39 7.39 14.68
CA GLU A 231 7.21 8.68 15.31
C GLU A 231 7.09 8.51 16.83
N GLN A 232 7.84 9.33 17.57
CA GLN A 232 7.80 9.41 19.02
C GLN A 232 7.94 10.88 19.44
N ASP A 233 6.99 11.38 20.24
CA ASP A 233 6.96 12.77 20.74
C ASP A 233 7.18 13.81 19.61
N GLY A 234 6.54 13.61 18.45
CA GLY A 234 6.63 14.48 17.27
C GLY A 234 7.91 14.37 16.44
N SER A 235 8.85 13.51 16.85
CA SER A 235 10.09 13.25 16.11
C SER A 235 10.02 11.94 15.36
N LYS A 236 10.35 11.94 14.06
CA LYS A 236 10.44 10.74 13.23
C LYS A 236 11.86 10.17 13.21
N LYS A 237 11.96 8.85 13.32
CA LYS A 237 13.21 8.07 13.27
C LYS A 237 13.06 6.87 12.34
N ASP A 238 14.19 6.30 11.97
CA ASP A 238 14.26 5.15 11.07
C ASP A 238 14.21 3.84 11.86
N VAL A 239 13.32 2.93 11.45
CA VAL A 239 13.29 1.53 11.88
C VAL A 239 13.69 0.69 10.69
N THR A 240 14.78 -0.06 10.84
CA THR A 240 15.30 -0.92 9.78
C THR A 240 14.70 -2.32 9.91
N ILE A 241 14.06 -2.81 8.86
CA ILE A 241 13.54 -4.18 8.77
C ILE A 241 14.72 -5.17 8.92
N GLY A 242 14.55 -6.15 9.81
CA GLY A 242 15.57 -7.14 10.18
C GLY A 242 16.46 -6.73 11.35
N THR A 243 16.38 -5.49 11.83
CA THR A 243 17.21 -5.00 12.95
C THR A 243 16.33 -4.65 14.16
N PRO A 244 16.66 -5.14 15.37
CA PRO A 244 15.96 -4.73 16.58
C PRO A 244 16.06 -3.22 16.83
N TYR A 245 14.93 -2.56 16.98
CA TYR A 245 14.83 -1.13 17.25
C TYR A 245 14.45 -0.89 18.71
N LYS A 246 15.33 -0.21 19.45
CA LYS A 246 15.17 0.07 20.88
C LYS A 246 14.60 1.47 21.12
N PHE A 247 13.67 1.58 22.05
CA PHE A 247 13.07 2.84 22.48
C PHE A 247 12.56 2.72 23.92
N THR A 248 12.21 3.86 24.53
CA THR A 248 11.68 3.89 25.90
C THR A 248 10.32 4.55 25.94
N LEU A 249 9.41 4.04 26.77
CA LEU A 249 8.11 4.66 27.04
C LEU A 249 7.86 4.79 28.55
N GLY A 250 7.39 5.97 28.97
CA GLY A 250 6.81 6.22 30.28
C GLY A 250 5.27 6.12 30.26
N HIS A 251 4.63 6.35 31.42
CA HIS A 251 3.16 6.27 31.51
C HIS A 251 2.43 7.17 30.50
N GLY A 252 1.48 6.60 29.75
CA GLY A 252 0.67 7.31 28.76
C GLY A 252 1.41 7.73 27.51
N LYS A 253 2.71 7.40 27.39
CA LYS A 253 3.52 7.68 26.20
C LYS A 253 3.35 6.57 25.18
N SER A 254 3.52 6.95 23.91
CA SER A 254 3.40 6.03 22.78
C SER A 254 4.37 6.34 21.65
N VAL A 255 4.54 5.35 20.78
CA VAL A 255 5.17 5.47 19.46
C VAL A 255 4.18 5.04 18.38
N MET A 256 4.35 5.55 17.17
CA MET A 256 3.49 5.26 16.02
C MET A 256 4.31 4.96 14.76
N LEU A 257 3.99 3.87 14.08
CA LEU A 257 4.42 3.60 12.71
C LEU A 257 3.19 3.75 11.82
N SER A 258 3.05 4.86 11.09
CA SER A 258 1.81 5.20 10.37
C SER A 258 1.70 4.61 8.95
N LYS A 259 2.81 4.14 8.38
CA LYS A 259 2.91 3.61 7.00
C LYS A 259 3.62 2.27 6.99
N LEU A 260 3.18 1.38 7.88
CA LEU A 260 3.74 0.06 8.00
C LEU A 260 3.33 -0.79 6.79
N PRO A 261 4.27 -1.50 6.15
CA PRO A 261 3.92 -2.43 5.08
C PRO A 261 2.94 -3.50 5.52
N ILE A 262 2.04 -3.89 4.63
CA ILE A 262 1.13 -5.02 4.84
C ILE A 262 1.85 -6.31 4.45
N GLY A 263 1.68 -7.37 5.24
CA GLY A 263 2.25 -8.68 4.95
C GLY A 263 3.60 -8.98 5.61
N ILE A 264 4.17 -8.05 6.39
CA ILE A 264 5.36 -8.32 7.23
C ILE A 264 4.92 -8.84 8.61
N ASN A 265 5.83 -9.46 9.35
CA ASN A 265 5.57 -9.78 10.75
C ASN A 265 6.41 -8.91 11.69
N TYR A 266 5.98 -8.78 12.94
CA TYR A 266 6.73 -8.08 13.97
C TYR A 266 6.65 -8.75 15.35
N TYR A 267 7.64 -8.42 16.19
CA TYR A 267 7.68 -8.76 17.61
C TYR A 267 7.90 -7.51 18.45
N LEU A 268 7.30 -7.48 19.64
CA LEU A 268 7.52 -6.46 20.65
C LEU A 268 7.95 -7.13 21.95
N SER A 269 8.98 -6.59 22.60
CA SER A 269 9.42 -7.00 23.93
C SER A 269 9.61 -5.78 24.84
N GLU A 270 9.50 -6.02 26.15
CA GLU A 270 9.86 -5.06 27.20
C GLU A 270 10.92 -5.71 28.09
N ASP A 271 12.08 -5.07 28.24
CA ASP A 271 13.23 -5.66 28.91
C ASP A 271 12.96 -5.90 30.42
N GLU A 272 12.16 -5.04 31.04
CA GLU A 272 11.78 -5.13 32.45
C GLU A 272 10.43 -5.84 32.70
N ALA A 273 9.91 -6.58 31.72
CA ALA A 273 8.67 -7.30 31.88
C ALA A 273 8.71 -8.23 33.11
N ASN A 274 7.70 -8.12 33.99
CA ASN A 274 7.56 -8.87 35.23
C ASN A 274 8.73 -8.73 36.24
N LYS A 275 9.49 -7.62 36.19
CA LYS A 275 10.57 -7.30 37.15
C LYS A 275 10.14 -6.23 38.16
N ASP A 276 10.92 -6.06 39.23
CA ASP A 276 10.75 -5.00 40.25
C ASP A 276 9.36 -4.92 40.89
N GLY A 277 8.70 -6.09 41.03
CA GLY A 277 7.36 -6.22 41.59
C GLY A 277 6.23 -5.82 40.64
N TYR A 278 6.52 -5.52 39.37
CA TYR A 278 5.48 -5.32 38.36
C TYR A 278 4.96 -6.66 37.83
N THR A 279 3.67 -6.70 37.52
CA THR A 279 3.07 -7.66 36.60
C THR A 279 2.85 -6.97 35.25
N THR A 280 3.40 -7.54 34.19
CA THR A 280 3.37 -6.99 32.83
C THR A 280 2.38 -7.78 31.98
N THR A 281 1.47 -7.08 31.34
CA THR A 281 0.50 -7.63 30.37
C THR A 281 0.48 -6.76 29.12
N ALA A 282 0.09 -7.31 27.99
CA ALA A 282 -0.12 -6.55 26.77
C ALA A 282 -1.39 -7.00 26.07
N THR A 283 -2.10 -6.05 25.46
CA THR A 283 -3.27 -6.31 24.64
C THR A 283 -3.06 -5.77 23.23
N LEU A 284 -3.69 -6.40 22.25
CA LEU A 284 -3.74 -5.97 20.86
C LEU A 284 -5.18 -5.60 20.49
N LYS A 285 -5.37 -4.42 19.91
CA LYS A 285 -6.62 -4.00 19.29
C LYS A 285 -6.38 -3.77 17.80
N GLU A 286 -7.03 -4.57 16.98
CA GLU A 286 -7.06 -4.41 15.52
C GLU A 286 -8.25 -3.55 15.11
N GLN A 287 -8.02 -2.61 14.20
CA GLN A 287 -9.09 -1.75 13.66
C GLN A 287 -10.22 -2.59 13.07
N GLY A 288 -11.46 -2.30 13.47
CA GLY A 288 -12.64 -3.03 13.02
C GLY A 288 -13.02 -4.22 13.92
N LYS A 289 -12.17 -4.62 14.88
CA LYS A 289 -12.54 -5.58 15.93
C LYS A 289 -13.06 -4.85 17.17
N GLU A 290 -14.17 -5.33 17.73
CA GLU A 290 -14.78 -4.72 18.92
C GLU A 290 -13.98 -4.95 20.20
N LYS A 291 -13.35 -6.12 20.33
CA LYS A 291 -12.63 -6.53 21.53
C LYS A 291 -11.13 -6.62 21.26
N SER A 292 -10.34 -6.22 22.24
CA SER A 292 -8.91 -6.50 22.27
C SER A 292 -8.65 -7.97 22.61
N SER A 293 -7.57 -8.50 22.07
CA SER A 293 -7.00 -9.80 22.41
C SER A 293 -5.75 -9.63 23.29
N ASP A 294 -5.32 -10.71 23.94
CA ASP A 294 -4.03 -10.73 24.63
C ASP A 294 -2.89 -10.74 23.60
N PHE A 295 -1.83 -9.98 23.88
CA PHE A 295 -0.61 -9.96 23.10
C PHE A 295 0.56 -10.53 23.93
N THR A 296 1.20 -11.58 23.44
CA THR A 296 2.32 -12.21 24.17
C THR A 296 3.64 -11.55 23.78
N LEU A 297 4.18 -10.72 24.66
CA LEU A 297 5.48 -10.07 24.46
C LEU A 297 6.60 -11.09 24.20
N SER A 298 7.56 -10.69 23.37
CA SER A 298 8.77 -11.43 22.96
C SER A 298 8.55 -12.67 22.08
N THR A 299 7.38 -13.31 22.11
CA THR A 299 7.13 -14.56 21.38
C THR A 299 6.03 -14.49 20.33
N GLN A 300 5.07 -13.57 20.45
CA GLN A 300 4.01 -13.43 19.45
C GLN A 300 4.56 -12.81 18.17
N ASN A 301 4.44 -13.56 17.08
CA ASN A 301 4.78 -13.12 15.73
C ASN A 301 3.52 -12.57 15.05
N GLN A 302 3.29 -11.26 15.14
CA GLN A 302 2.08 -10.64 14.60
C GLN A 302 2.29 -10.25 13.14
N LYS A 303 1.44 -10.77 12.24
CA LYS A 303 1.44 -10.40 10.82
C LYS A 303 0.62 -9.12 10.62
N THR A 304 1.15 -8.17 9.87
CA THR A 304 0.41 -6.96 9.48
C THR A 304 -0.59 -7.27 8.36
N ASP A 305 -1.82 -6.80 8.52
CA ASP A 305 -2.87 -6.84 7.50
C ASP A 305 -3.39 -5.42 7.20
N GLU A 306 -4.58 -5.29 6.59
CA GLU A 306 -5.17 -3.97 6.31
C GLU A 306 -5.66 -3.24 7.57
N SER A 307 -5.81 -3.93 8.70
CA SER A 307 -6.26 -3.33 9.95
C SER A 307 -5.08 -2.70 10.71
N ALA A 308 -5.31 -1.50 11.26
CA ALA A 308 -4.35 -0.85 12.13
C ALA A 308 -4.28 -1.55 13.49
N ASP A 309 -3.05 -1.76 13.97
CA ASP A 309 -2.76 -2.37 15.27
C ASP A 309 -2.53 -1.30 16.34
N GLU A 310 -3.15 -1.48 17.51
CA GLU A 310 -2.84 -0.75 18.73
C GLU A 310 -2.50 -1.72 19.85
N ILE A 311 -1.24 -1.69 20.30
CA ILE A 311 -0.75 -2.47 21.43
C ILE A 311 -0.66 -1.59 22.67
N VAL A 312 -1.29 -2.02 23.76
CA VAL A 312 -1.17 -1.37 25.08
C VAL A 312 -0.46 -2.31 26.03
N VAL A 313 0.73 -1.92 26.50
CA VAL A 313 1.52 -2.68 27.46
C VAL A 313 1.33 -2.11 28.86
N THR A 314 0.69 -2.86 29.74
CA THR A 314 0.36 -2.45 31.12
C THR A 314 1.32 -3.08 32.12
N ASN A 315 2.03 -2.24 32.88
CA ASN A 315 2.78 -2.65 34.07
C ASN A 315 2.00 -2.26 35.32
N LYS A 316 1.48 -3.26 36.03
CA LYS A 316 0.74 -3.08 37.28
C LYS A 316 1.63 -3.41 38.47
N ARG A 317 1.69 -2.54 39.47
CA ARG A 317 2.36 -2.83 40.75
C ARG A 317 1.49 -2.35 41.90
N ASP A 318 1.15 -3.27 42.78
CA ASP A 318 0.41 -3.01 44.00
C ASP A 318 1.24 -3.35 45.24
N THR A 319 1.06 -2.59 46.31
CA THR A 319 1.59 -2.88 47.64
C THR A 319 0.47 -2.86 48.66
N GLN A 320 0.55 -3.71 49.68
CA GLN A 320 -0.29 -3.52 50.86
C GLN A 320 0.16 -2.24 51.56
N VAL A 321 -0.75 -1.30 51.75
CA VAL A 321 -0.50 -0.19 52.68
C VAL A 321 -0.42 -0.80 54.08
N PRO A 322 0.67 -0.63 54.84
CA PRO A 322 0.73 -1.13 56.20
C PRO A 322 -0.38 -0.45 57.00
N THR A 323 -1.44 -1.19 57.38
CA THR A 323 -2.43 -0.71 58.34
C THR A 323 -1.85 -0.82 59.74
N GLY A 324 -0.77 -0.08 59.98
CA GLY A 324 -0.01 -0.09 61.22
C GLY A 324 0.11 1.31 61.79
N VAL A 325 -1.02 2.00 62.00
CA VAL A 325 -1.38 2.87 63.17
C VAL A 325 -2.80 3.41 62.92
N VAL A 326 -3.85 2.58 63.06
CA VAL A 326 -5.20 3.09 63.43
C VAL A 326 -5.86 2.06 64.36
N GLY A 327 -5.18 1.75 65.46
CA GLY A 327 -5.72 0.92 66.53
C GLY A 327 -6.41 1.70 67.65
N THR A 328 -6.28 3.03 67.70
CA THR A 328 -6.72 3.81 68.88
C THR A 328 -7.27 5.22 68.59
N LEU A 329 -7.72 5.52 67.36
CA LEU A 329 -8.58 6.69 67.15
C LEU A 329 -9.92 6.24 66.57
N ALA A 330 -10.88 6.06 67.48
CA ALA A 330 -12.29 5.82 67.20
C ALA A 330 -12.95 7.04 66.48
N PRO A 331 -14.26 6.97 66.19
CA PRO A 331 -14.86 6.98 64.88
C PRO A 331 -15.15 8.40 64.34
N PHE A 332 -14.32 8.92 63.43
CA PHE A 332 -14.70 10.10 62.63
C PHE A 332 -14.44 9.98 61.12
N ALA A 333 -13.96 8.83 60.63
CA ALA A 333 -13.69 8.64 59.20
C ALA A 333 -14.86 8.00 58.40
N VAL A 334 -16.09 7.98 58.94
CA VAL A 334 -17.27 7.47 58.19
C VAL A 334 -17.91 8.54 57.29
N LEU A 335 -17.52 9.82 57.39
CA LEU A 335 -18.19 10.89 56.64
C LEU A 335 -17.54 11.31 55.31
N SER A 336 -16.43 10.69 54.87
CA SER A 336 -15.74 11.12 53.64
C SER A 336 -15.94 10.21 52.42
N ILE A 337 -16.63 9.06 52.55
CA ILE A 337 -16.84 8.12 51.42
C ILE A 337 -18.20 8.32 50.71
N VAL A 338 -19.10 9.18 51.21
CA VAL A 338 -20.43 9.37 50.58
C VAL A 338 -20.41 10.34 49.38
N ALA A 339 -19.33 11.09 49.11
CA ALA A 339 -19.38 12.16 48.12
C ALA A 339 -19.05 11.78 46.65
N ILE A 340 -18.57 10.56 46.35
CA ILE A 340 -18.22 10.17 44.96
C ILE A 340 -19.11 9.05 44.40
N GLY A 341 -19.88 8.35 45.24
CA GLY A 341 -20.85 7.32 44.80
C GLY A 341 -22.22 7.85 44.36
N GLY A 342 -22.45 9.16 44.38
CA GLY A 342 -23.78 9.77 44.32
C GLY A 342 -24.21 10.44 43.01
N VAL A 343 -23.53 10.26 41.87
CA VAL A 343 -23.88 11.00 40.62
C VAL A 343 -24.13 10.13 39.37
N ILE A 344 -24.00 8.80 39.39
CA ILE A 344 -24.15 8.00 38.13
C ILE A 344 -25.29 6.97 38.14
N TYR A 345 -26.20 6.95 39.13
CA TYR A 345 -27.32 5.99 39.13
C TYR A 345 -28.73 6.61 39.11
N ILE A 346 -28.95 7.73 38.42
CA ILE A 346 -30.32 8.07 37.98
C ILE A 346 -30.25 8.70 36.59
N THR A 347 -30.36 7.86 35.55
CA THR A 347 -31.01 8.19 34.28
C THR A 347 -31.10 6.93 33.42
N LYS A 348 -32.02 6.03 33.77
CA LYS A 348 -32.75 5.25 32.75
C LYS A 348 -33.96 4.52 33.32
N ARG A 349 -35.05 4.60 32.53
CA ARG A 349 -36.37 3.96 32.60
C ARG A 349 -37.44 4.84 33.27
N LYS A 350 -38.54 5.22 32.61
CA LYS A 350 -39.30 4.58 31.51
C LYS A 350 -39.90 5.62 30.56
N LYS A 351 -39.85 5.33 29.25
CA LYS A 351 -40.91 5.71 28.32
C LYS A 351 -42.14 4.88 28.66
N ALA A 352 -43.26 5.55 28.90
CA ALA A 352 -44.57 5.14 28.41
C ALA A 352 -44.93 6.12 27.28
#